data_AF-A0A956FTQ3-F1
#
_entry.id   AF-A0A956FTQ3-F1
#
_cell.length_a   1.000
_cell.length_b   1.000
_cell.length_c   1.000
_cell.angle_alpha   90.00
_cell.angle_beta   90.00
_cell.angle_gamma   90.00
#
_symmetry.space_group_name_H-M   'P 1'
#
loop_
_entity.id
_entity.type
_entity.pdbx_description
1 polymer ?
#
loop_
_entity_poly.entity_id
_entity_poly.type
_entity_poly.pdbx_seq_one_letter_code
_entity_poly.pdbx_strand_id
1 'polypeptide(L)'
;MTATTIPAVVVHGGAGTYIADHHEGAVAGVIAAARRAQALLLDGASAEDAAVAAVRLLEDDPIFNAGRGACLTEAGEIEVDAGIMRSRDRRSGAVAGLRECRDPILIARRVMEATRHALLVG
;
A
#
# COMPACT_ATOMS: atom_id res chain seq x y z
N MET A 1 8.26 24.00 -24.67
CA MET A 1 7.25 24.05 -23.60
C MET A 1 7.15 22.65 -23.01
N THR A 2 7.69 22.42 -21.82
CA THR A 2 7.47 21.15 -21.11
C THR A 2 6.01 21.13 -20.67
N ALA A 3 5.24 20.15 -21.13
CA ALA A 3 3.85 20.00 -20.70
C ALA A 3 3.81 19.86 -19.18
N THR A 4 3.05 20.73 -18.51
CA THR A 4 2.80 20.62 -17.08
C THR A 4 1.96 19.36 -16.87
N THR A 5 2.58 18.28 -16.39
CA THR A 5 1.85 17.06 -16.05
C THR A 5 1.08 17.28 -14.77
N ILE A 6 -0.25 17.13 -14.82
CA ILE A 6 -1.07 17.09 -13.61
C ILE A 6 -0.90 15.69 -13.01
N PRO A 7 -0.42 15.55 -11.76
CA PRO A 7 -0.26 14.24 -11.15
C PRO A 7 -1.63 13.60 -10.88
N ALA A 8 -1.70 12.27 -11.02
CA ALA A 8 -2.91 11.50 -10.77
C ALA A 8 -2.58 10.32 -9.85
N VAL A 9 -3.57 9.88 -9.08
CA VAL A 9 -3.48 8.70 -8.21
C VAL A 9 -4.76 7.88 -8.30
N VAL A 10 -4.60 6.56 -8.24
CA VAL A 10 -5.69 5.59 -8.19
C VAL A 10 -5.43 4.68 -6.99
N VAL A 11 -6.46 4.40 -6.21
CA VAL A 11 -6.42 3.52 -5.05
C VAL A 11 -7.58 2.53 -5.15
N HIS A 12 -7.35 1.27 -4.77
CA HIS A 12 -8.39 0.25 -4.68
C HIS A 12 -8.35 -0.46 -3.33
N GLY A 13 -9.51 -0.89 -2.83
CA GLY A 13 -9.63 -1.67 -1.59
C GLY A 13 -9.40 -3.17 -1.75
N GLY A 14 -9.41 -3.66 -3.00
CA GLY A 14 -9.32 -5.09 -3.33
C GLY A 14 -10.62 -5.64 -3.88
N ALA A 15 -10.61 -6.94 -4.20
CA ALA A 15 -11.78 -7.71 -4.64
C ALA A 15 -12.02 -8.88 -3.68
N GLY A 16 -13.22 -9.46 -3.67
CA GLY A 16 -13.55 -10.61 -2.83
C GLY A 16 -15.00 -10.63 -2.37
N THR A 17 -15.26 -11.33 -1.27
CA THR A 17 -16.59 -11.37 -0.64
C THR A 17 -17.02 -9.97 -0.26
N TYR A 18 -18.08 -9.50 -0.89
CA TYR A 18 -18.68 -8.22 -0.56
C TYR A 18 -19.50 -8.32 0.72
N ILE A 19 -19.09 -7.59 1.75
CA ILE A 19 -19.84 -7.44 3.00
C ILE A 19 -20.57 -6.10 2.92
N ALA A 20 -21.89 -6.13 2.76
CA ALA A 20 -22.71 -4.94 2.56
C ALA A 20 -22.51 -3.89 3.66
N ASP A 21 -22.40 -4.35 4.92
CA ASP A 21 -22.18 -3.48 6.09
C ASP A 21 -20.84 -2.76 6.05
N HIS A 22 -19.86 -3.29 5.32
CA HIS A 22 -18.56 -2.64 5.16
C HIS A 22 -18.52 -1.64 4.00
N HIS A 23 -19.56 -1.55 3.16
CA HIS A 23 -19.51 -0.75 1.93
C HIS A 23 -19.20 0.73 2.20
N GLU A 24 -19.92 1.37 3.11
CA GLU A 24 -19.71 2.79 3.41
C GLU A 24 -18.30 3.05 3.96
N GLY A 25 -17.82 2.18 4.85
CA GLY A 25 -16.48 2.24 5.41
C GLY A 25 -15.39 2.00 4.36
N ALA A 26 -15.55 1.01 3.49
CA ALA A 26 -14.62 0.71 2.41
C ALA A 26 -14.53 1.86 1.41
N VAL A 27 -15.67 2.45 1.01
CA VAL A 27 -15.70 3.63 0.13
C VAL A 27 -15.03 4.83 0.80
N ALA A 28 -15.32 5.08 2.08
CA ALA A 28 -14.69 6.16 2.84
C ALA A 28 -13.17 5.96 2.96
N GLY A 29 -12.71 4.73 3.22
CA GLY A 29 -11.30 4.39 3.34
C GLY A 29 -10.51 4.60 2.05
N VAL A 30 -11.02 4.13 0.90
CA VAL A 30 -10.34 4.36 -0.39
C VAL A 30 -10.34 5.83 -0.79
N ILE A 31 -11.41 6.58 -0.49
CA ILE A 31 -11.46 8.03 -0.71
C ILE A 31 -10.43 8.75 0.16
N ALA A 32 -10.32 8.38 1.43
CA ALA A 32 -9.34 8.97 2.35
C ALA A 32 -7.90 8.70 1.89
N ALA A 33 -7.60 7.46 1.51
CA ALA A 33 -6.29 7.07 0.96
C ALA A 33 -5.95 7.82 -0.33
N ALA A 34 -6.88 7.90 -1.27
CA ALA A 34 -6.69 8.64 -2.52
C ALA A 34 -6.48 10.14 -2.30
N ARG A 35 -7.28 10.77 -1.43
CA ARG A 35 -7.14 12.19 -1.07
C ARG A 35 -5.80 12.48 -0.40
N ARG A 36 -5.34 11.60 0.50
CA ARG A 36 -4.05 11.74 1.17
C ARG A 36 -2.90 11.70 0.16
N ALA A 37 -2.91 10.72 -0.75
CA ALA A 37 -1.90 10.60 -1.78
C ALA A 37 -1.94 11.77 -2.77
N GLN A 38 -3.14 12.20 -3.19
CA GLN A 38 -3.30 13.37 -4.07
C GLN A 38 -2.72 14.63 -3.42
N ALA A 39 -3.01 14.88 -2.14
CA ALA A 39 -2.47 16.04 -1.42
C ALA A 39 -0.93 16.03 -1.41
N LEU A 40 -0.30 14.88 -1.19
CA LEU A 40 1.16 14.75 -1.24
C LEU A 40 1.71 15.03 -2.65
N LEU A 41 1.07 14.52 -3.69
CA LEU A 41 1.49 14.79 -5.07
C LEU A 41 1.39 16.27 -5.44
N LEU A 42 0.32 16.95 -5.00
CA LEU A 42 0.12 18.39 -5.23
C LEU A 42 1.14 19.25 -4.46
N ASP A 43 1.66 18.75 -3.34
CA ASP A 43 2.73 19.37 -2.55
C ASP A 43 4.14 19.04 -3.08
N GLY A 44 4.23 18.31 -4.21
CA GLY A 44 5.51 17.98 -4.85
C GLY A 44 6.22 16.74 -4.30
N ALA A 45 5.54 15.92 -3.48
CA ALA A 45 6.08 14.63 -3.06
C ALA A 45 6.24 13.66 -4.24
N SER A 46 7.08 12.64 -4.07
CA SER A 46 7.28 11.63 -5.11
C SER A 46 6.07 10.70 -5.26
N ALA A 47 5.96 10.04 -6.42
CA ALA A 47 4.95 9.01 -6.65
C ALA A 47 5.06 7.84 -5.66
N GLU A 48 6.29 7.48 -5.25
CA GLU A 48 6.53 6.44 -4.23
C GLU A 48 5.99 6.88 -2.85
N ASP A 49 6.23 8.13 -2.45
CA ASP A 49 5.76 8.65 -1.16
C ASP A 49 4.23 8.69 -1.11
N ALA A 50 3.58 9.12 -2.20
CA ALA A 50 2.14 9.14 -2.32
C ALA A 50 1.53 7.73 -2.26
N ALA A 51 2.13 6.77 -2.99
CA ALA A 51 1.68 5.38 -2.98
C ALA A 51 1.82 4.74 -1.59
N VAL A 52 2.97 4.92 -0.92
CA VAL A 52 3.18 4.43 0.46
C VAL A 52 2.16 5.04 1.41
N ALA A 53 1.91 6.34 1.33
CA ALA A 53 0.96 6.99 2.23
C ALA A 53 -0.48 6.48 2.05
N ALA A 54 -0.91 6.21 0.81
CA ALA A 54 -2.22 5.61 0.55
C ALA A 54 -2.29 4.18 1.11
N VAL A 55 -1.30 3.33 0.81
CA VAL A 55 -1.31 1.92 1.24
C VAL A 55 -1.27 1.79 2.76
N ARG A 56 -0.47 2.62 3.45
CA ARG A 56 -0.44 2.60 4.93
C ARG A 56 -1.78 2.91 5.57
N LEU A 57 -2.58 3.81 4.96
CA LEU A 57 -3.93 4.07 5.46
C LEU A 57 -4.83 2.86 5.31
N LEU A 58 -4.67 2.07 4.24
CA LEU A 58 -5.42 0.83 4.05
C LEU A 58 -4.90 -0.29 4.97
N GLU A 59 -3.59 -0.40 5.20
CA GLU A 59 -3.00 -1.37 6.13
C GLU A 59 -3.43 -1.13 7.59
N ASP A 60 -3.62 0.13 7.99
CA ASP A 60 -4.05 0.48 9.35
C ASP A 60 -5.57 0.29 9.57
N ASP A 61 -6.36 0.26 8.50
CA ASP A 61 -7.82 0.16 8.55
C ASP A 61 -8.28 -1.32 8.51
N PRO A 62 -8.97 -1.81 9.57
CA PRO A 62 -9.37 -3.21 9.67
C PRO A 62 -10.38 -3.67 8.61
N ILE A 63 -11.00 -2.75 7.88
CA ILE A 63 -11.95 -3.08 6.82
C ILE A 63 -11.22 -3.72 5.62
N PHE A 64 -9.96 -3.38 5.40
CA PHE A 64 -9.19 -3.85 4.25
C PHE A 64 -8.37 -5.09 4.61
N ASN A 65 -8.32 -6.05 3.67
CA ASN A 65 -7.47 -7.23 3.78
C ASN A 65 -6.00 -6.85 3.48
N ALA A 66 -5.40 -6.11 4.40
CA ALA A 66 -4.00 -5.70 4.41
C ALA A 66 -3.62 -5.33 5.86
N GLY A 67 -2.34 -5.52 6.23
CA GLY A 67 -1.83 -5.11 7.55
C GLY A 67 -2.73 -5.60 8.70
N ARG A 68 -3.34 -4.65 9.42
CA ARG A 68 -4.21 -4.90 10.58
C ARG A 68 -5.47 -5.70 10.26
N GLY A 69 -6.04 -5.56 9.07
CA GLY A 69 -7.26 -6.25 8.64
C GLY A 69 -7.00 -7.53 7.84
N ALA A 70 -5.76 -7.99 7.79
CA ALA A 70 -5.36 -9.16 7.01
C ALA A 70 -6.16 -10.42 7.38
N CYS A 71 -6.54 -11.18 6.36
CA CYS A 71 -7.14 -12.50 6.52
C CYS A 71 -6.16 -13.49 7.16
N LEU A 72 -6.73 -14.52 7.78
CA LEU A 72 -5.97 -15.60 8.39
C LEU A 72 -5.56 -16.63 7.35
N THR A 73 -4.38 -17.21 7.55
CA THR A 73 -3.93 -18.44 6.88
C THR A 73 -4.76 -19.64 7.33
N GLU A 74 -4.56 -20.80 6.70
CA GLU A 74 -5.17 -22.07 7.12
C GLU A 74 -4.81 -22.44 8.57
N ALA A 75 -3.63 -22.03 9.06
CA ALA A 75 -3.20 -22.22 10.43
C ALA A 75 -3.85 -21.24 11.42
N GLY A 76 -4.68 -20.31 10.96
CA GLY A 76 -5.30 -19.29 11.80
C GLY A 76 -4.39 -18.11 12.14
N GLU A 77 -3.29 -17.94 11.40
CA GLU A 77 -2.26 -16.92 11.65
C GLU A 77 -2.35 -15.76 10.65
N ILE A 78 -1.88 -14.57 11.02
CA ILE A 78 -1.72 -13.46 10.08
C ILE A 78 -0.36 -13.55 9.40
N GLU A 79 -0.37 -13.60 8.07
CA GLU A 79 0.81 -13.45 7.21
C GLU A 79 0.50 -12.40 6.15
N VAL A 80 1.43 -11.45 5.96
CA VAL A 80 1.22 -10.29 5.07
C VAL A 80 2.35 -10.12 4.06
N ASP A 81 1.95 -9.71 2.87
CA ASP A 81 2.81 -9.44 1.73
C ASP A 81 2.66 -7.98 1.31
N ALA A 82 3.75 -7.36 0.84
CA ALA A 82 3.70 -6.01 0.27
C ALA A 82 4.82 -5.77 -0.74
N GLY A 83 4.58 -4.86 -1.68
CA GLY A 83 5.55 -4.52 -2.73
C GLY A 83 5.44 -3.08 -3.18
N ILE A 84 6.57 -2.52 -3.59
CA ILE A 84 6.68 -1.19 -4.19
C ILE A 84 7.65 -1.21 -5.37
N MET A 85 7.36 -0.40 -6.39
CA MET A 85 8.20 -0.23 -7.56
C MET A 85 8.32 1.25 -7.92
N ARG A 86 9.53 1.63 -8.35
CA ARG A 86 9.87 2.95 -8.85
C ARG A 86 10.29 2.88 -10.31
N SER A 87 9.64 3.67 -11.15
CA SER A 87 9.86 3.64 -12.61
C SER A 87 11.19 4.26 -13.04
N ARG A 88 11.60 5.39 -12.44
CA ARG A 88 12.75 6.20 -12.90
C ARG A 88 14.08 5.43 -12.97
N ASP A 89 14.27 4.43 -12.12
CA ASP A 89 15.46 3.59 -12.06
C ASP A 89 15.15 2.09 -11.98
N ARG A 90 13.88 1.72 -12.15
CA ARG A 90 13.37 0.34 -12.11
C ARG A 90 13.67 -0.40 -10.80
N ARG A 91 13.93 0.32 -9.70
CA ARG A 91 14.09 -0.31 -8.39
C ARG A 91 12.74 -0.79 -7.86
N SER A 92 12.76 -1.92 -7.19
CA SER A 92 11.61 -2.48 -6.48
C SER A 92 12.06 -3.05 -5.15
N GLY A 93 11.09 -3.23 -4.25
CA GLY A 93 11.27 -3.91 -2.98
C GLY A 93 9.96 -4.55 -2.57
N ALA A 94 10.05 -5.74 -2.03
CA ALA A 94 8.92 -6.54 -1.63
C ALA A 94 9.27 -7.40 -0.42
N VAL A 95 8.23 -7.80 0.30
CA VAL A 95 8.26 -8.72 1.42
C VAL A 95 7.11 -9.70 1.27
N ALA A 96 7.32 -10.94 1.73
CA ALA A 96 6.27 -11.95 1.74
C ALA A 96 6.35 -12.83 3.00
N GLY A 97 5.19 -13.28 3.48
CA GLY A 97 5.07 -14.14 4.65
C GLY A 97 5.47 -13.46 5.95
N LEU A 98 5.39 -12.12 6.03
CA LEU A 98 5.75 -11.42 7.26
C LEU A 98 4.71 -11.68 8.34
N ARG A 99 5.18 -11.87 9.57
CA ARG A 99 4.35 -11.96 10.78
C ARG A 99 4.65 -10.77 11.69
N GLU A 100 3.70 -10.44 12.57
CA GLU A 100 3.85 -9.36 13.57
C GLU A 100 4.24 -7.99 12.97
N CYS A 101 3.76 -7.68 11.77
CA CYS A 101 4.07 -6.46 11.05
C CYS A 101 2.85 -5.53 10.94
N ARG A 102 2.99 -4.29 11.43
CA ARG A 102 1.93 -3.26 11.33
C ARG A 102 1.85 -2.62 9.94
N ASP A 103 2.99 -2.26 9.37
CA ASP A 103 3.10 -1.50 8.12
C ASP A 103 4.00 -2.22 7.07
N PRO A 104 3.58 -3.34 6.47
CA PRO A 104 4.39 -4.13 5.51
C PRO A 104 4.96 -3.31 4.35
N ILE A 105 4.22 -2.33 3.81
CA ILE A 105 4.69 -1.49 2.71
C ILE A 105 5.93 -0.65 3.07
N LEU A 106 6.10 -0.27 4.34
CA LEU A 106 7.30 0.42 4.79
C LEU A 106 8.53 -0.49 4.76
N ILE A 107 8.35 -1.77 5.10
CA ILE A 107 9.43 -2.75 5.03
C ILE A 107 9.77 -3.02 3.56
N ALA A 108 8.77 -3.20 2.69
CA ALA A 108 8.98 -3.33 1.25
C ALA A 108 9.77 -2.14 0.66
N ARG A 109 9.41 -0.91 1.05
CA ARG A 109 10.18 0.29 0.70
C ARG A 109 11.60 0.25 1.22
N ARG A 110 11.80 -0.21 2.46
CA ARG A 110 13.14 -0.35 3.03
C ARG A 110 13.97 -1.40 2.28
N VAL A 111 13.38 -2.50 1.82
CA VAL A 111 14.05 -3.48 0.93
C VAL A 111 14.55 -2.78 -0.33
N MET A 112 13.67 -1.99 -0.98
CA MET A 112 13.99 -1.23 -2.20
C MET A 112 15.13 -0.24 -2.00
N GLU A 113 15.17 0.48 -0.87
CA GLU A 113 16.11 1.60 -0.63
C GLU A 113 17.42 1.16 0.04
N ALA A 114 17.37 0.13 0.90
CA ALA A 114 18.47 -0.24 1.80
C ALA A 114 19.29 -1.43 1.33
N THR A 115 18.78 -2.21 0.37
CA THR A 115 19.37 -3.49 0.01
C THR A 115 19.64 -3.57 -1.49
N ARG A 116 20.37 -4.63 -1.87
CA ARG A 116 20.57 -5.03 -3.28
C ARG A 116 19.53 -6.04 -3.77
N HIS A 117 18.56 -6.38 -2.91
CA HIS A 117 17.56 -7.42 -3.16
C HIS A 117 16.21 -6.78 -3.49
N ALA A 118 15.40 -7.47 -4.29
CA ALA A 118 14.05 -7.02 -4.64
C ALA A 118 12.95 -7.65 -3.78
N LEU A 119 13.23 -8.78 -3.12
CA LEU A 119 12.29 -9.54 -2.32
C LEU A 119 13.01 -10.18 -1.14
N LEU A 120 12.43 -10.08 0.04
CA LEU A 120 12.76 -10.89 1.22
C LEU A 120 11.53 -11.70 1.62
N VAL A 121 11.72 -12.91 2.11
CA VAL A 121 10.64 -13.83 2.49
C VAL A 121 10.96 -14.45 3.83
N GLY A 122 9.92 -14.62 4.65
CA GLY A 122 9.97 -15.33 5.94
C GLY A 122 9.83 -14.43 7.15
#